data_AF-A0A925A7S7-F1
#
_entry.id   AF-A0A925A7S7-F1
#
_cell.length_a   1.000
_cell.length_b   1.000
_cell.length_c   1.000
_cell.angle_alpha   90.00
_cell.angle_beta   90.00
_cell.angle_gamma   90.00
#
_symmetry.space_group_name_H-M   'P 1'
#
loop_
_entity.id
_entity.type
_entity.pdbx_description
1 polymer ?
#
loop_
_entity_poly.entity_id
_entity_poly.type
_entity_poly.pdbx_seq_one_letter_code
_entity_poly.pdbx_strand_id
1 'polypeptide(L)'
;MLKRTYVGFMLLLTMLASSAQFAQPVSAACNASLLGIPAWYRGLQDSSTCTIKMPLTKGKPDVQKIIMTIALNVVQAGLALVAYVTIFFIIKGGFGYMQSAGSPDGMSSAKKTITNAVIGLIIAVFASSIVNAVAGFIN
;
A
#
# COMPACT_ATOMS: atom_id res chain seq x y z
N MET A 1 -36.26 14.31 -3.92
CA MET A 1 -35.77 14.46 -2.53
C MET A 1 -34.71 13.41 -2.18
N LEU A 2 -34.85 12.16 -2.64
CA LEU A 2 -33.89 11.05 -2.42
C LEU A 2 -32.43 11.32 -2.90
N LYS A 3 -32.23 12.10 -3.97
CA LYS A 3 -30.88 12.46 -4.46
C LYS A 3 -30.14 13.45 -3.54
N ARG A 4 -30.87 14.35 -2.85
CA ARG A 4 -30.28 15.34 -1.93
C ARG A 4 -29.88 14.69 -0.60
N THR A 5 -30.63 13.70 -0.13
CA THR A 5 -30.28 12.90 1.05
C THR A 5 -29.10 11.95 0.78
N TYR A 6 -29.01 11.36 -0.42
CA TYR A 6 -27.86 10.53 -0.81
C TYR A 6 -26.55 11.33 -0.88
N VAL A 7 -26.58 12.54 -1.46
CA VAL A 7 -25.39 13.42 -1.54
C VAL A 7 -24.97 13.88 -0.14
N GLY A 8 -25.91 14.20 0.75
CA GLY A 8 -25.61 14.53 2.14
C GLY A 8 -25.02 13.35 2.93
N PHE A 9 -25.54 12.15 2.74
CA PHE A 9 -25.03 10.93 3.37
C PHE A 9 -23.63 10.56 2.86
N MET A 10 -23.36 10.77 1.57
CA MET A 10 -22.04 10.51 0.98
C MET A 10 -20.98 11.52 1.45
N LEU A 11 -21.35 12.80 1.65
CA LEU A 11 -20.48 13.82 2.23
C LEU A 11 -20.15 13.56 3.71
N LEU A 12 -21.12 13.08 4.49
CA LEU A 12 -20.91 12.65 5.88
C LEU A 12 -20.01 11.42 5.98
N LEU A 13 -20.15 10.45 5.07
CA LEU A 13 -19.29 9.27 5.01
C LEU A 13 -17.83 9.62 4.68
N THR A 14 -17.61 10.64 3.85
CA THR A 14 -16.25 11.11 3.53
C THR A 14 -15.58 11.89 4.67
N MET A 15 -16.34 12.59 5.52
CA MET A 15 -15.77 13.34 6.64
C MET A 15 -15.37 12.46 7.84
N LEU A 16 -16.05 11.33 8.03
CA LEU A 16 -15.67 10.33 9.04
C LEU A 16 -14.38 9.56 8.67
N ALA A 17 -13.97 9.56 7.40
CA ALA A 17 -12.73 8.93 6.95
C ALA A 17 -11.49 9.83 7.09
N SER A 18 -11.66 11.14 7.35
CA SER A 18 -10.55 12.10 7.36
C SER A 18 -9.84 12.27 8.72
N SER A 19 -10.33 11.67 9.81
CA SER A 19 -9.70 11.77 11.13
C SER A 19 -8.76 10.61 11.48
N ALA A 20 -8.48 9.70 10.53
CA ALA A 20 -7.50 8.65 10.74
C ALA A 20 -6.14 9.02 10.10
N GLN A 21 -5.25 9.50 10.97
CA GLN A 21 -3.80 9.29 10.94
C GLN A 21 -2.93 10.19 10.06
N PHE A 22 -2.45 11.30 10.64
CA PHE A 22 -1.04 11.70 10.52
C PHE A 22 -0.53 12.21 11.87
N ALA A 23 -0.33 11.29 12.80
CA ALA A 23 0.61 11.51 13.91
C ALA A 23 1.52 10.29 13.93
N GLN A 24 2.74 10.44 13.41
CA GLN A 24 3.81 9.47 13.68
C GLN A 24 4.38 9.83 15.06
N PRO A 25 4.29 8.94 16.06
CA PRO A 25 4.93 9.16 17.36
C PRO A 25 6.45 9.16 17.24
N VAL A 26 7.10 9.69 18.28
CA VAL A 26 8.55 9.81 18.51
C VAL A 26 9.35 8.48 18.47
N SER A 27 8.77 7.37 18.01
CA SER A 27 9.50 6.17 17.58
C SER A 27 10.18 6.32 16.20
N ALA A 28 10.21 7.55 15.68
CA ALA A 28 10.91 8.01 14.48
C ALA A 28 12.46 7.99 14.60
N ALA A 29 13.07 7.18 15.47
CA ALA A 29 14.52 7.14 15.57
C ALA A 29 15.15 6.42 14.36
N CYS A 30 14.55 5.33 13.88
CA CYS A 30 15.18 4.53 12.82
C CYS A 30 14.22 4.05 11.71
N ASN A 31 12.95 4.45 11.67
CA ASN A 31 12.02 3.98 10.61
C ASN A 31 12.17 4.80 9.33
N ALA A 32 13.16 4.45 8.49
CA ALA A 32 13.30 5.04 7.17
C ALA A 32 12.14 4.56 6.27
N SER A 33 11.12 5.41 6.12
CA SER A 33 10.12 5.26 5.08
C SER A 33 10.09 6.52 4.23
N LEU A 34 10.28 6.34 2.93
CA LEU A 34 10.18 7.40 1.92
C LEU A 34 8.91 7.13 1.13
N LEU A 35 7.94 8.05 1.17
CA LEU A 35 6.67 7.92 0.43
C LEU A 35 5.89 6.63 0.74
N GLY A 36 5.83 6.22 2.01
CA GLY A 36 5.10 5.00 2.43
C GLY A 36 5.79 3.69 2.03
N ILE A 37 6.93 3.75 1.35
CA ILE A 37 7.77 2.60 1.02
C ILE A 37 8.66 2.33 2.25
N PRO A 38 8.59 1.16 2.88
CA PRO A 38 9.48 0.82 3.98
C PRO A 38 10.89 0.51 3.48
N ALA A 39 11.91 0.88 4.26
CA ALA A 39 13.27 0.45 3.99
C ALA A 39 13.40 -1.09 4.06
N TRP A 40 14.23 -1.66 3.19
CA TRP A 40 14.49 -3.10 3.14
C TRP A 40 15.05 -3.66 4.46
N TYR A 41 15.78 -2.84 5.22
CA TYR A 41 16.38 -3.19 6.51
C TYR A 41 15.49 -2.91 7.73
N ARG A 42 14.24 -2.47 7.54
CA ARG A 42 13.33 -2.12 8.63
C ARG A 42 13.10 -3.32 9.54
N GLY A 43 13.40 -3.18 10.83
CA GLY A 43 13.31 -4.25 11.83
C GLY A 43 14.63 -5.00 12.12
N LEU A 44 15.73 -4.64 11.46
CA LEU A 44 17.08 -5.19 11.71
C LEU A 44 17.98 -4.26 12.54
N GLN A 45 17.40 -3.27 13.20
CA GLN A 45 18.10 -2.17 13.86
C GLN A 45 17.66 -2.04 15.32
N ASP A 46 18.59 -1.64 16.19
CA ASP A 46 18.32 -1.39 17.60
C ASP A 46 17.51 -0.10 17.80
N SER A 47 16.66 -0.06 18.83
CA SER A 47 15.73 1.03 19.07
C SER A 47 16.39 2.32 19.57
N SER A 48 17.65 2.25 20.04
CA SER A 48 18.37 3.39 20.63
C SER A 48 19.58 3.88 19.83
N THR A 49 20.28 3.02 19.08
CA THR A 49 21.53 3.38 18.38
C THR A 49 21.43 3.41 16.85
N CYS A 50 20.29 3.03 16.26
CA CYS A 50 20.06 2.94 14.80
C CYS A 50 21.19 2.27 14.01
N THR A 51 21.89 1.33 14.65
CA THR A 51 22.92 0.52 14.02
C THR A 51 22.29 -0.80 13.61
N ILE A 52 22.64 -1.28 12.40
CA ILE A 52 22.18 -2.57 11.91
C ILE A 52 22.84 -3.66 12.76
N LYS A 53 22.04 -4.40 13.53
CA LYS A 53 22.49 -5.57 14.30
C LYS A 53 21.91 -6.82 13.65
N MET A 54 22.78 -7.79 13.37
CA MET A 54 22.35 -9.10 12.89
C MET A 54 21.65 -9.86 14.02
N PRO A 55 20.41 -10.34 13.84
CA PRO A 55 19.72 -11.14 14.84
C PRO A 55 20.47 -12.47 15.04
N LEU A 56 20.90 -12.72 16.28
CA LEU A 56 21.57 -13.95 16.69
C LEU A 56 20.59 -14.83 17.46
N THR A 57 20.20 -15.97 16.90
CA THR A 57 19.42 -17.00 17.63
C THR A 57 20.41 -18.04 18.15
N LYS A 58 20.50 -18.22 19.48
CA LYS A 58 21.39 -19.20 20.13
C LYS A 58 22.87 -19.06 19.74
N GLY A 59 23.38 -17.83 19.60
CA GLY A 59 24.79 -17.57 19.29
C GLY A 59 25.22 -17.83 17.84
N LYS A 60 24.27 -18.07 16.92
CA LYS A 60 24.50 -18.18 15.47
C LYS A 60 23.69 -17.10 14.73
N PRO A 61 24.16 -16.58 13.59
CA PRO A 61 23.37 -15.69 12.75
C PRO A 61 22.11 -16.42 12.28
N ASP A 62 20.94 -15.90 12.64
CA ASP A 62 19.66 -16.44 12.18
C ASP A 62 19.36 -15.88 10.79
N VAL A 63 20.06 -16.46 9.81
CA VAL A 63 19.95 -16.08 8.40
C VAL A 63 18.52 -16.21 7.89
N GLN A 64 17.75 -17.15 8.43
CA GLN A 64 16.37 -17.37 8.03
C GLN A 64 15.48 -16.17 8.41
N LYS A 65 15.57 -15.67 9.64
CA LYS A 65 14.82 -14.48 10.06
C LYS A 65 15.22 -13.23 9.28
N ILE A 66 16.50 -13.08 8.95
CA ILE A 66 17.00 -11.94 8.16
C ILE A 66 16.38 -11.98 6.76
N ILE A 67 16.50 -13.10 6.06
CA ILE A 67 15.99 -13.26 4.69
C ILE A 67 14.49 -13.00 4.65
N MET A 68 13.73 -13.59 5.59
CA MET A 68 12.28 -13.41 5.64
C MET A 68 11.89 -11.96 5.95
N THR A 69 12.57 -11.30 6.89
CA THR A 69 12.29 -9.88 7.21
C THR A 69 12.52 -8.97 6.00
N ILE A 70 13.64 -9.16 5.30
CA ILE A 70 13.94 -8.39 4.09
C ILE A 70 12.88 -8.66 3.02
N ALA A 71 12.53 -9.94 2.79
CA ALA A 71 11.51 -10.31 1.80
C ALA A 71 10.15 -9.65 2.09
N LEU A 72 9.71 -9.67 3.36
CA LEU A 72 8.46 -9.03 3.79
C LEU A 72 8.47 -7.52 3.54
N ASN A 73 9.57 -6.83 3.88
CA ASN A 73 9.71 -5.40 3.63
C ASN A 73 9.73 -5.07 2.13
N VAL A 74 10.40 -5.88 1.31
CA VAL A 74 10.43 -5.71 -0.16
C VAL A 74 9.05 -5.89 -0.76
N VAL A 75 8.27 -6.87 -0.31
CA VAL A 75 6.89 -7.07 -0.79
C VAL A 75 6.00 -5.89 -0.38
N GLN A 76 6.14 -5.37 0.85
CA GLN A 76 5.43 -4.17 1.27
C GLN A 76 5.84 -2.92 0.47
N ALA A 77 7.11 -2.78 0.13
CA ALA A 77 7.58 -1.75 -0.80
C ALA A 77 6.93 -1.90 -2.19
N GLY A 78 6.84 -3.13 -2.71
CA GLY A 78 6.14 -3.43 -3.95
C GLY A 78 4.64 -3.06 -3.91
N LEU A 79 3.97 -3.33 -2.80
CA LEU A 79 2.56 -2.96 -2.58
C LEU A 79 2.35 -1.45 -2.63
N ALA A 80 3.25 -0.66 -2.03
CA ALA A 80 3.21 0.79 -2.13
C ALA A 80 3.38 1.27 -3.58
N LEU A 81 4.32 0.68 -4.34
CA LEU A 81 4.50 0.99 -5.77
C LEU A 81 3.26 0.65 -6.60
N VAL A 82 2.61 -0.49 -6.34
CA VAL A 82 1.37 -0.87 -7.03
C VAL A 82 0.26 0.16 -6.79
N ALA A 83 0.17 0.74 -5.60
CA ALA A 83 -0.80 1.80 -5.32
C ALA A 83 -0.55 3.03 -6.21
N TYR A 84 0.70 3.48 -6.34
CA TYR A 84 1.07 4.59 -7.23
C TYR A 84 0.74 4.30 -8.70
N VAL A 85 1.09 3.11 -9.18
CA VAL A 85 0.81 2.68 -10.56
C VAL A 85 -0.69 2.59 -10.83
N THR A 86 -1.47 2.10 -9.87
CA THR A 86 -2.93 2.01 -9.99
C THR A 86 -3.54 3.39 -10.15
N ILE A 87 -3.13 4.35 -9.31
CA ILE A 87 -3.61 5.74 -9.40
C ILE A 87 -3.30 6.31 -10.79
N PHE A 88 -2.09 6.09 -11.30
CA PHE A 88 -1.71 6.51 -12.64
C PHE A 88 -2.65 5.94 -13.73
N PHE A 89 -2.92 4.64 -13.73
CA PHE A 89 -3.81 4.02 -14.72
C PHE A 89 -5.26 4.47 -14.60
N ILE A 90 -5.77 4.70 -13.38
CA ILE A 90 -7.11 5.25 -13.15
C ILE A 90 -7.20 6.65 -13.75
N ILE A 91 -6.21 7.51 -13.52
CA ILE A 91 -6.17 8.86 -14.09
C ILE A 91 -6.12 8.79 -15.61
N LYS A 92 -5.25 7.96 -16.19
CA LYS A 92 -5.13 7.78 -17.65
C LYS A 92 -6.41 7.26 -18.28
N GLY A 93 -7.07 6.29 -17.66
CA GLY A 93 -8.36 5.76 -18.09
C GLY A 93 -9.49 6.80 -17.94
N GLY A 94 -9.49 7.56 -16.85
CA GLY A 94 -10.48 8.61 -16.58
C GLY A 94 -10.43 9.73 -17.61
N PHE A 95 -9.23 10.25 -17.92
CA PHE A 95 -9.07 11.22 -19.01
C PHE A 95 -9.47 10.64 -20.36
N GLY A 96 -9.11 9.39 -20.65
CA GLY A 96 -9.54 8.71 -21.87
C GLY A 96 -11.06 8.58 -21.99
N TYR A 97 -11.75 8.36 -20.87
CA TYR A 97 -13.21 8.29 -20.82
C TYR A 97 -13.86 9.64 -21.12
N MET A 98 -13.36 10.71 -20.53
CA MET A 98 -13.88 12.07 -20.74
C MET A 98 -13.62 12.58 -22.17
N GLN A 99 -12.44 12.29 -22.74
CA GLN A 99 -12.09 12.68 -24.11
C GLN A 99 -12.93 11.93 -25.16
N SER A 100 -13.32 10.69 -24.89
CA SER A 100 -14.03 9.82 -25.84
C SER A 100 -15.54 10.08 -25.92
N ALA A 101 -15.99 11.29 -25.58
CA ALA A 101 -17.40 11.68 -25.42
C ALA A 101 -18.30 11.52 -26.68
N GLY A 102 -17.82 10.91 -27.76
CA GLY A 102 -18.60 10.60 -28.96
C GLY A 102 -18.31 9.22 -29.59
N SER A 103 -17.38 8.41 -29.05
CA SER A 103 -17.09 7.07 -29.59
C SER A 103 -17.33 5.98 -28.53
N PRO A 104 -18.26 5.04 -28.77
CA PRO A 104 -18.51 3.92 -27.86
C PRO A 104 -17.28 3.06 -27.62
N ASP A 105 -16.43 2.91 -28.63
CA ASP A 105 -15.21 2.11 -28.56
C ASP A 105 -14.15 2.74 -27.65
N GLY A 106 -13.95 4.07 -27.74
CA GLY A 106 -13.02 4.79 -26.87
C GLY A 106 -13.46 4.74 -25.42
N MET A 107 -14.78 4.87 -25.19
CA MET A 107 -15.38 4.76 -23.87
C MET A 107 -15.23 3.35 -23.27
N SER A 108 -15.42 2.31 -24.07
CA SER A 108 -15.24 0.91 -23.66
C SER A 108 -13.78 0.59 -23.29
N SER A 109 -12.83 1.06 -24.11
CA SER A 109 -11.39 0.88 -23.85
C SER A 109 -10.93 1.58 -22.57
N ALA A 110 -11.41 2.80 -22.32
CA ALA A 110 -11.15 3.54 -21.10
C ALA A 110 -11.67 2.81 -19.85
N LYS A 111 -12.91 2.28 -19.91
CA LYS A 111 -13.47 1.46 -18.82
C LYS A 111 -12.64 0.22 -18.56
N LYS A 112 -12.24 -0.51 -19.61
CA LYS A 112 -11.38 -1.71 -19.48
C LYS A 112 -10.06 -1.38 -18.76
N THR A 113 -9.44 -0.25 -19.10
CA THR A 113 -8.21 0.20 -18.43
C THR A 113 -8.42 0.40 -16.93
N ILE A 114 -9.50 1.08 -16.54
CA ILE A 114 -9.83 1.32 -15.14
C ILE A 114 -10.15 0.00 -14.42
N THR A 115 -10.99 -0.85 -15.02
CA THR A 115 -11.36 -2.16 -14.46
C THR A 115 -10.15 -3.04 -14.22
N ASN A 116 -9.23 -3.11 -15.18
CA ASN A 116 -8.00 -3.89 -15.05
C ASN A 116 -7.09 -3.34 -13.93
N ALA A 117 -6.98 -2.01 -13.81
CA ALA A 117 -6.22 -1.39 -12.72
C ALA A 117 -6.81 -1.72 -11.34
N VAL A 118 -8.15 -1.67 -11.21
CA VAL A 118 -8.85 -2.01 -9.96
C VAL A 118 -8.69 -3.49 -9.61
N ILE A 119 -8.79 -4.40 -10.58
CA ILE A 119 -8.58 -5.84 -10.36
C ILE A 119 -7.15 -6.08 -9.84
N GLY A 120 -6.14 -5.45 -10.46
CA GLY A 120 -4.75 -5.54 -9.99
C GLY A 120 -4.57 -5.05 -8.56
N LEU A 121 -5.20 -3.93 -8.19
CA LEU A 121 -5.17 -3.41 -6.82
C LEU A 121 -5.81 -4.37 -5.82
N ILE A 122 -6.97 -4.94 -6.16
CA ILE A 122 -7.67 -5.91 -5.29
C ILE A 122 -6.77 -7.12 -5.02
N ILE A 123 -6.15 -7.69 -6.06
CA ILE A 123 -5.23 -8.82 -5.93
C ILE A 123 -4.05 -8.45 -5.01
N ALA A 124 -3.49 -7.25 -5.19
CA ALA A 124 -2.38 -6.78 -4.35
C ALA A 124 -2.78 -6.65 -2.87
N VAL A 125 -3.97 -6.11 -2.58
CA VAL A 125 -4.49 -6.02 -1.20
C VAL A 125 -4.68 -7.42 -0.61
N PHE A 126 -5.23 -8.38 -1.35
CA PHE A 126 -5.36 -9.76 -0.87
C PHE A 126 -4.00 -10.43 -0.63
N ALA A 127 -3.02 -10.21 -1.52
CA ALA A 127 -1.67 -10.72 -1.35
C ALA A 127 -1.02 -10.20 -0.07
N SER A 128 -1.26 -8.94 0.31
CA SER A 128 -0.72 -8.37 1.56
C SER A 128 -1.20 -9.11 2.81
N SER A 129 -2.43 -9.63 2.81
CA SER A 129 -2.98 -10.39 3.94
C SER A 129 -2.24 -11.71 4.14
N ILE A 130 -1.90 -12.40 3.05
CA ILE A 130 -1.13 -13.65 3.07
C ILE A 130 0.29 -13.40 3.60
N VAL A 131 0.93 -12.34 3.12
CA VAL A 131 2.28 -11.94 3.52
C VAL A 131 2.35 -11.63 5.02
N ASN A 132 1.36 -10.90 5.54
CA ASN A 132 1.25 -10.59 6.96
C ASN A 132 0.95 -11.84 7.80
N ALA A 133 0.15 -12.79 7.30
CA ALA A 133 -0.08 -14.07 7.97
C ALA A 133 1.23 -14.86 8.13
N VAL A 134 2.04 -14.97 7.06
CA VAL A 134 3.36 -15.63 7.13
C VAL A 134 4.29 -14.94 8.11
N ALA A 135 4.30 -13.60 8.14
CA ALA A 135 5.09 -12.84 9.11
C ALA A 135 4.69 -13.14 10.55
N GLY A 136 3.38 -13.27 10.82
CA GLY A 136 2.84 -13.57 12.14
C GLY A 136 3.20 -14.98 12.67
N PHE A 137 3.49 -15.94 11.80
CA PHE A 137 3.93 -17.28 12.22
C PHE A 137 5.41 -17.36 12.62
N ILE A 138 6.23 -16.38 12.23
CA ILE A 138 7.69 -16.38 12.46
C ILE A 138 8.07 -15.69 13.78
N ASN A 139 7.20 -14.83 14.28
CA ASN A 139 7.36 -14.08 15.52
C ASN A 139 6.78 -14.83 16.72
#